data_AF-A0A4R1CCP4-F1
#
_entry.id   AF-A0A4R1CCP4-F1
#
_cell.length_a   1.000
_cell.length_b   1.000
_cell.length_c   1.000
_cell.angle_alpha   90.00
_cell.angle_beta   90.00
_cell.angle_gamma   90.00
#
_symmetry.space_group_name_H-M   'P 1'
#
loop_
_entity.id
_entity.type
_entity.pdbx_description
1 polymer ?
#
loop_
_entity_poly.entity_id
_entity_poly.type
_entity_poly.pdbx_seq_one_letter_code
_entity_poly.pdbx_strand_id
1 'polypeptide(L)'
;MSGLPVSLGCTVLLTPGASGPPDTGVIVAVTQATALANGLPLAVTGSICQMINSVSGVPYPLPIGSAGASTGVTIDGQALVRIGDMIPSGSGVLAILGPPATPTVIDGSAP
;
A
#
# COMPACT_ATOMS: atom_id res chain seq x y z
N MET A 1 -4.98 -10.32 -5.87
CA MET A 1 -5.51 -9.88 -7.16
C MET A 1 -4.29 -9.78 -8.05
N SER A 2 -4.36 -10.11 -9.34
CA SER A 2 -3.17 -9.90 -10.18
C SER A 2 -2.89 -8.41 -10.27
N GLY A 3 -1.67 -7.97 -9.96
CA GLY A 3 -1.37 -6.55 -9.87
C GLY A 3 0.12 -6.21 -10.01
N LEU A 4 0.37 -4.98 -10.45
CA LEU A 4 1.72 -4.41 -10.52
C LEU A 4 2.17 -4.00 -9.12
N PRO A 5 3.41 -4.32 -8.70
CA PRO A 5 3.92 -3.93 -7.40
C PRO A 5 4.05 -2.41 -7.29
N VAL A 6 3.83 -1.88 -6.09
CA VAL A 6 3.98 -0.45 -5.79
C VAL A 6 5.17 -0.17 -4.89
N SER A 7 5.47 1.10 -4.66
CA SER A 7 6.62 1.56 -3.85
C SER A 7 6.30 2.91 -3.19
N LEU A 8 7.34 3.56 -2.66
CA LEU A 8 7.31 4.92 -2.15
C LEU A 8 6.66 5.88 -3.16
N GLY A 9 5.81 6.79 -2.66
CA GLY A 9 5.05 7.73 -3.46
C GLY A 9 3.78 7.16 -4.11
N CYS A 10 3.49 5.87 -3.94
CA CYS A 10 2.20 5.31 -4.35
C CYS A 10 1.06 6.00 -3.58
N THR A 11 0.07 6.49 -4.33
CA THR A 11 -1.15 7.07 -3.79
C THR A 11 -2.07 5.97 -3.25
N VAL A 12 -2.69 6.26 -2.12
CA VAL A 12 -3.64 5.37 -1.46
C VAL A 12 -4.91 6.13 -1.06
N LEU A 13 -6.03 5.42 -0.97
CA LEU A 13 -7.32 5.93 -0.52
C LEU A 13 -7.88 5.02 0.56
N LEU A 14 -8.23 5.58 1.72
CA LEU A 14 -8.81 4.85 2.85
C LEU A 14 -10.31 5.13 2.95
N THR A 15 -11.14 4.09 2.90
CA THR A 15 -12.59 4.22 3.03
C THR A 15 -13.17 3.19 4.01
N PRO A 16 -13.93 3.61 5.05
CA PRO A 16 -14.04 4.98 5.56
C PRO A 16 -12.69 5.53 6.02
N GLY A 17 -12.49 6.85 5.90
CA GLY A 17 -11.33 7.53 6.49
C GLY A 17 -11.46 7.63 8.01
N ALA A 18 -10.44 8.20 8.67
CA ALA A 18 -10.37 8.27 10.13
C ALA A 18 -11.51 9.09 10.75
N SER A 19 -12.12 10.01 10.00
CA SER A 19 -13.28 10.81 10.44
C SER A 19 -14.58 10.48 9.71
N GLY A 20 -14.64 9.36 8.99
CA GLY A 20 -15.81 8.93 8.21
C GLY A 20 -15.61 9.09 6.70
N PRO A 21 -15.56 10.32 6.15
CA PRO A 21 -15.28 10.53 4.74
C PRO A 21 -13.92 9.94 4.32
N PRO A 22 -13.72 9.57 3.04
CA PRO A 22 -12.48 8.96 2.58
C PRO A 22 -11.25 9.85 2.76
N ASP A 23 -10.15 9.25 3.26
CA ASP A 23 -8.87 9.93 3.44
C ASP A 23 -7.88 9.51 2.35
N THR A 24 -7.01 10.41 1.93
CA THR A 24 -5.99 10.14 0.90
C THR A 24 -4.60 10.18 1.49
N GLY A 25 -3.66 9.49 0.86
CA GLY A 25 -2.28 9.50 1.34
C GLY A 25 -1.31 8.95 0.31
N VAL A 26 -0.05 8.86 0.74
CA VAL A 26 1.02 8.24 -0.04
C VAL A 26 1.86 7.32 0.83
N ILE A 27 2.43 6.27 0.25
CA ILE A 27 3.41 5.43 0.93
C ILE A 27 4.70 6.24 1.12
N VAL A 28 5.14 6.41 2.37
CA VAL A 28 6.34 7.20 2.72
C VAL A 28 7.47 6.36 3.31
N ALA A 29 7.18 5.15 3.78
CA ALA A 29 8.22 4.23 4.25
C ALA A 29 7.91 2.79 3.85
N VAL A 30 8.95 2.07 3.47
CA VAL A 30 8.93 0.63 3.19
C VAL A 30 9.89 -0.03 4.19
N THR A 31 9.41 -1.05 4.90
CA THR A 31 10.14 -1.66 6.03
C THR A 31 11.22 -2.64 5.60
N GLN A 32 11.11 -3.20 4.40
CA GLN A 32 12.11 -4.06 3.78
C GLN A 32 13.05 -3.25 2.87
N ALA A 33 14.30 -3.70 2.73
CA ALA A 33 15.29 -3.07 1.85
C ALA A 33 15.95 -4.05 0.86
N THR A 34 15.46 -5.29 0.79
CA THR A 34 16.04 -6.38 0.00
C THR A 34 15.56 -6.38 -1.45
N ALA A 35 14.28 -6.11 -1.69
CA ALA A 35 13.68 -6.13 -3.01
C ALA A 35 13.44 -4.72 -3.54
N LEU A 36 14.09 -4.40 -4.67
CA LEU A 36 14.00 -3.11 -5.34
C LEU A 36 13.40 -3.25 -6.75
N ALA A 37 12.69 -2.24 -7.20
CA ALA A 37 12.34 -2.01 -8.60
C ALA A 37 12.72 -0.59 -9.00
N ASN A 38 13.48 -0.44 -10.09
CA ASN A 38 14.00 0.86 -10.55
C ASN A 38 14.75 1.64 -9.44
N GLY A 39 15.43 0.94 -8.53
CA GLY A 39 16.14 1.52 -7.40
C GLY A 39 15.27 1.90 -6.20
N LEU A 40 13.96 1.65 -6.24
CA LEU A 40 13.04 1.93 -5.13
C LEU A 40 12.60 0.63 -4.43
N PRO A 41 12.47 0.61 -3.10
CA PRO A 41 12.06 -0.59 -2.37
C PRO A 41 10.59 -0.94 -2.60
N LEU A 42 10.29 -2.20 -2.92
CA LEU A 42 8.92 -2.66 -3.15
C LEU A 42 8.09 -2.59 -1.87
N ALA A 43 6.90 -1.99 -1.93
CA ALA A 43 6.03 -1.89 -0.78
C ALA A 43 5.51 -3.27 -0.36
N VAL A 44 5.49 -3.50 0.94
CA VAL A 44 4.99 -4.72 1.57
C VAL A 44 4.00 -4.39 2.68
N THR A 45 3.28 -5.39 3.17
CA THR A 45 2.46 -5.26 4.38
C THR A 45 3.31 -4.73 5.54
N GLY A 46 2.83 -3.73 6.25
CA GLY A 46 3.60 -3.01 7.27
C GLY A 46 4.36 -1.77 6.77
N SER A 47 4.45 -1.53 5.45
CA SER A 47 4.83 -0.21 4.91
C SER A 47 3.94 0.90 5.50
N ILE A 48 4.48 2.10 5.62
CA ILE A 48 3.77 3.22 6.26
C ILE A 48 3.28 4.21 5.21
N CYS A 49 1.99 4.52 5.27
CA CYS A 49 1.36 5.61 4.54
C CYS A 49 1.34 6.88 5.39
N GLN A 50 1.66 8.02 4.79
CA GLN A 50 1.29 9.32 5.31
C GLN A 50 -0.08 9.67 4.75
N MET A 51 -1.10 9.52 5.59
CA MET A 51 -2.48 9.88 5.26
C MET A 51 -2.73 11.34 5.63
N ILE A 52 -3.66 11.97 4.92
CA ILE A 52 -4.23 13.28 5.22
C ILE A 52 -5.71 13.04 5.51
N ASN A 53 -6.14 13.41 6.71
CA ASN A 53 -7.55 13.36 7.03
C ASN A 53 -8.32 14.41 6.20
N SER A 54 -9.31 13.96 5.45
CA SER A 54 -10.07 14.78 4.50
C SER A 54 -10.89 15.89 5.15
N VAL A 55 -11.27 15.72 6.42
CA VAL A 55 -12.09 16.69 7.17
C VAL A 55 -11.22 17.75 7.85
N SER A 56 -10.15 17.33 8.52
CA SER A 56 -9.30 18.22 9.32
C SER A 56 -8.04 18.70 8.60
N GLY A 57 -7.64 18.05 7.51
CA GLY A 57 -6.36 18.27 6.84
C GLY A 57 -5.13 17.76 7.61
N VAL A 58 -5.33 17.14 8.79
CA VAL A 58 -4.23 16.73 9.65
C VAL A 58 -3.55 15.46 9.09
N PRO A 59 -2.21 15.47 8.95
CA PRO A 59 -1.47 14.28 8.57
C PRO A 59 -1.44 13.24 9.70
N TYR A 60 -1.62 11.96 9.37
CA TYR A 60 -1.44 10.85 10.30
C TYR A 60 -0.79 9.63 9.62
N PRO A 61 0.04 8.85 10.36
CA PRO A 61 0.62 7.63 9.83
C PRO A 61 -0.40 6.49 9.83
N LEU A 62 -0.37 5.64 8.80
CA LEU A 62 -1.16 4.42 8.73
C LEU A 62 -0.30 3.27 8.18
N PRO A 63 0.01 2.25 8.99
CA PRO A 63 0.61 1.01 8.48
C PRO A 63 -0.36 0.26 7.57
N ILE A 64 0.15 -0.29 6.45
CA ILE A 64 -0.62 -1.16 5.56
C ILE A 64 -0.88 -2.49 6.26
N GLY A 65 -2.13 -2.91 6.35
CA GLY A 65 -2.54 -4.21 6.89
C GLY A 65 -2.03 -5.41 6.09
N SER A 66 -2.34 -6.62 6.53
CA SER A 66 -1.85 -7.86 5.90
C SER A 66 -2.88 -8.60 5.05
N ALA A 67 -4.16 -8.51 5.39
CA ALA A 67 -5.22 -9.18 4.66
C ALA A 67 -5.52 -8.45 3.34
N GLY A 68 -5.60 -9.17 2.21
CA GLY A 68 -5.88 -8.59 0.90
C GLY A 68 -4.64 -8.21 0.07
N ALA A 69 -3.44 -8.39 0.63
CA ALA A 69 -2.16 -8.27 -0.08
C ALA A 69 -1.76 -9.61 -0.74
N SER A 70 -0.59 -9.70 -1.38
CA SER A 70 -0.19 -10.96 -2.03
C SER A 70 -0.09 -12.16 -1.08
N THR A 71 -0.76 -13.27 -1.43
CA THR A 71 -0.58 -14.56 -0.73
C THR A 71 0.55 -15.41 -1.29
N GLY A 72 1.06 -15.09 -2.49
CA GLY A 72 2.07 -15.90 -3.18
C GLY A 72 3.45 -15.25 -3.26
N VAL A 73 3.53 -13.93 -3.16
CA VAL A 73 4.80 -13.19 -3.18
C VAL A 73 5.01 -12.48 -1.86
N THR A 74 6.02 -12.93 -1.13
CA THR A 74 6.49 -12.31 0.12
C THR A 74 7.94 -11.87 -0.02
N ILE A 75 8.29 -10.79 0.68
CA ILE A 75 9.64 -10.24 0.79
C ILE A 75 9.90 -10.09 2.28
N ASP A 76 10.96 -10.72 2.78
CA ASP A 76 11.30 -10.75 4.21
C ASP A 76 10.14 -11.20 5.11
N GLY A 77 9.30 -12.11 4.59
CA GLY A 77 8.11 -12.61 5.29
C GLY A 77 6.90 -11.69 5.27
N GLN A 78 6.98 -10.53 4.60
CA GLN A 78 5.90 -9.56 4.44
C GLN A 78 5.29 -9.67 3.03
N ALA A 79 3.98 -9.63 2.91
CA ALA A 79 3.31 -9.80 1.61
C ALA A 79 3.49 -8.56 0.72
N LEU A 80 3.70 -8.80 -0.58
CA LEU A 80 3.85 -7.72 -1.58
C LEU A 80 2.54 -6.95 -1.74
N VAL A 81 2.65 -5.62 -1.83
CA VAL A 81 1.52 -4.71 -2.08
C VAL A 81 1.48 -4.30 -3.55
N ARG A 82 0.31 -4.37 -4.15
CA ARG A 82 0.09 -4.16 -5.60
C ARG A 82 -1.04 -3.18 -5.86
N ILE A 83 -1.03 -2.59 -7.05
CA ILE A 83 -2.16 -1.80 -7.53
C ILE A 83 -3.43 -2.65 -7.52
N GLY A 84 -4.52 -2.07 -7.03
CA GLY A 84 -5.82 -2.71 -6.96
C GLY A 84 -6.01 -3.57 -5.71
N ASP A 85 -4.98 -3.78 -4.89
CA ASP A 85 -5.16 -4.41 -3.58
C ASP A 85 -6.10 -3.55 -2.71
N MET A 86 -6.97 -4.25 -1.98
CA MET A 86 -7.96 -3.68 -1.07
C MET A 86 -7.68 -4.26 0.31
N ILE A 87 -6.95 -3.50 1.13
CA ILE A 87 -6.32 -4.01 2.35
C ILE A 87 -6.99 -3.37 3.57
N PRO A 88 -7.73 -4.12 4.40
CA PRO A 88 -8.23 -3.61 5.68
C PRO A 88 -7.08 -3.05 6.52
N SER A 89 -7.14 -1.76 6.81
CA SER A 89 -6.10 -1.00 7.50
C SER A 89 -6.74 0.10 8.36
N GLY A 90 -6.42 0.15 9.65
CA GLY A 90 -6.95 1.17 10.55
C GLY A 90 -8.49 1.20 10.58
N SER A 91 -9.09 2.33 10.19
CA SER A 91 -10.53 2.57 10.24
C SER A 91 -11.33 1.97 9.08
N GLY A 92 -10.67 1.47 8.03
CA GLY A 92 -11.36 1.09 6.79
C GLY A 92 -10.55 0.20 5.87
N VAL A 93 -10.91 0.20 4.59
CA VAL A 93 -10.20 -0.51 3.53
C VAL A 93 -9.30 0.48 2.80
N LEU A 94 -8.02 0.16 2.74
CA LEU A 94 -7.01 0.92 2.01
C LEU A 94 -6.94 0.39 0.57
N ALA A 95 -7.38 1.21 -0.37
CA ALA A 95 -7.23 0.96 -1.80
C ALA A 95 -5.86 1.45 -2.28
N ILE A 96 -5.12 0.59 -2.97
CA ILE A 96 -3.83 0.90 -3.56
C ILE A 96 -4.02 1.36 -5.02
N LEU A 97 -3.72 2.62 -5.30
CA LEU A 97 -4.08 3.24 -6.59
C LEU A 97 -2.92 3.33 -7.58
N GLY A 98 -1.68 3.50 -7.09
CA GLY A 98 -0.48 3.66 -7.92
C GLY A 98 0.13 5.06 -7.83
N PRO A 99 1.16 5.37 -8.64
CA PRO A 99 1.67 4.60 -9.78
C PRO A 99 2.42 3.31 -9.37
N PRO A 100 2.63 2.37 -10.31
CA PRO A 100 3.40 1.17 -10.04
C PRO A 100 4.90 1.49 -9.91
N ALA A 101 5.63 0.67 -9.15
CA ALA A 101 7.09 0.76 -9.06
C ALA A 101 7.78 0.34 -10.37
N THR A 102 7.19 -0.64 -11.06
CA THR A 102 7.61 -1.07 -12.39
C THR A 102 6.41 -1.64 -13.17
N PRO A 103 6.31 -1.38 -14.48
CA PRO A 103 5.30 -2.00 -15.34
C PRO A 103 5.68 -3.40 -15.82
N THR A 104 6.92 -3.87 -15.58
CA THR A 104 7.45 -5.11 -16.20
C THR A 104 7.23 -6.37 -15.37
N VAL A 105 6.82 -6.25 -14.12
CA VAL A 105 6.60 -7.37 -13.20
C VAL A 105 5.16 -7.32 -12.73
N ILE A 106 4.44 -8.43 -12.90
CA ILE A 106 3.07 -8.61 -12.41
C ILE A 106 3.11 -9.78 -11.43
N ASP A 107 2.57 -9.56 -10.23
CA ASP A 107 2.27 -10.67 -9.34
C ASP A 107 0.83 -11.13 -9.58
N GLY A 108 0.69 -12.36 -10.08
CA GLY A 108 -0.59 -13.00 -10.39
C GLY A 108 -1.29 -13.70 -9.22
N SER A 109 -0.72 -13.60 -8.00
CA SER A 109 -1.20 -14.34 -6.83
C SER A 109 -2.54 -13.81 -6.29
N ALA A 110 -3.28 -14.68 -5.61
CA ALA A 110 -4.50 -14.29 -4.90
C ALA A 110 -4.22 -13.21 -3.82
N PRO A 111 -5.18 -12.30 -3.55
CA PRO A 111 -5.11 -11.40 -2.42
C PRO A 111 -5.41 -12.11 -1.09
#